data_AF-A0A7C4UT38-F1
#
_entry.id   AF-A0A7C4UT38-F1
#
_cell.length_a   1.000
_cell.length_b   1.000
_cell.length_c   1.000
_cell.angle_alpha   90.00
_cell.angle_beta   90.00
_cell.angle_gamma   90.00
#
_symmetry.space_group_name_H-M   'P 1'
#
loop_
_entity.id
_entity.type
_entity.pdbx_description
1 polymer ?
#
loop_
_entity_poly.entity_id
_entity_poly.type
_entity_poly.pdbx_seq_one_letter_code
_entity_poly.pdbx_strand_id
1 'polypeptide(L)'
;MPGLQNKKVLWLFAVVCPSVMFLFLVPRYRVLTVETRKGNKSLVCHRVEEGEEFVLSYTHSVNKRPVYDTVICDSDQLIVVRSRLDSFGAGMPYGSEDCKNLTKDDPLWIVCEVDYRVREIALFVGFTADHKNIIRGKEIRFLDLVQPGTSLTIRSLTLPLYSFLKKKR
;
A
#
# COMPACT_ATOMS: atom_id res chain seq x y z
N MET A 1 -38.66 39.45 28.14
CA MET A 1 -38.16 38.10 28.49
C MET A 1 -37.08 37.66 27.49
N PRO A 2 -35.79 38.02 27.69
CA PRO A 2 -34.72 37.74 26.74
C PRO A 2 -33.95 36.41 26.99
N GLY A 3 -34.23 35.68 28.08
CA GLY A 3 -33.42 34.53 28.51
C GLY A 3 -33.70 33.19 27.82
N LEU A 4 -34.69 33.08 26.93
CA LEU A 4 -35.09 31.79 26.33
C LEU A 4 -34.44 31.54 24.95
N GLN A 5 -34.13 32.58 24.18
CA GLN A 5 -33.46 32.42 22.87
C GLN A 5 -32.00 31.96 23.02
N ASN A 6 -31.26 32.50 23.99
CA ASN A 6 -29.85 32.15 24.20
C ASN A 6 -29.66 30.67 24.57
N LYS A 7 -30.63 30.06 25.26
CA LYS A 7 -30.58 28.63 25.64
C LYS A 7 -30.69 27.73 24.41
N LYS A 8 -31.57 28.07 23.45
CA LYS A 8 -31.71 27.29 22.20
C LYS A 8 -30.46 27.39 21.32
N VAL A 9 -29.87 28.58 21.23
CA VAL A 9 -28.61 28.80 20.49
C VAL A 9 -27.47 28.02 21.15
N LEU A 10 -27.36 28.06 22.48
CA LEU A 10 -26.34 27.31 23.23
C LEU A 10 -26.47 25.79 23.05
N TRP A 11 -27.71 25.27 23.06
CA TRP A 11 -27.99 23.86 22.77
C TRP A 11 -27.66 23.49 21.31
N LEU A 12 -27.94 24.38 20.35
CA LEU A 12 -27.58 24.17 18.96
C LEU A 12 -26.06 24.06 18.79
N PHE A 13 -25.29 24.97 19.39
CA PHE A 13 -23.82 24.89 19.38
C PHE A 13 -23.29 23.64 20.10
N ALA A 14 -23.90 23.24 21.21
CA ALA A 14 -23.50 22.05 21.96
C ALA A 14 -23.71 20.74 21.21
N VAL A 15 -24.62 20.69 20.23
CA VAL A 15 -24.86 19.50 19.40
C VAL A 15 -24.12 19.58 18.06
N VAL A 16 -24.13 20.74 17.41
CA VAL A 16 -23.56 20.93 16.07
C VAL A 16 -22.03 20.90 16.08
N CYS A 17 -21.36 21.54 17.05
CA CYS A 17 -19.90 21.52 17.12
C CYS A 17 -19.31 20.11 17.29
N PRO A 18 -19.78 19.27 18.23
CA PRO A 18 -19.26 17.91 18.35
C PRO A 18 -19.65 17.01 17.17
N SER A 19 -20.82 17.20 16.53
CA SER A 19 -21.17 16.41 15.35
C SER A 19 -20.37 16.79 14.11
N VAL A 20 -20.07 18.08 13.90
CA VAL A 20 -19.11 18.53 12.87
C VAL A 20 -17.69 18.03 13.19
N MET A 21 -17.25 18.12 14.44
CA MET A 21 -15.95 17.59 14.86
C MET A 21 -15.85 16.07 14.67
N PHE A 22 -16.92 15.34 14.96
CA PHE A 22 -17.05 13.91 14.68
C PHE A 22 -16.98 13.63 13.17
N LEU A 23 -17.64 14.45 12.34
CA LEU A 23 -17.57 14.37 10.89
C LEU A 23 -16.16 14.63 10.32
N PHE A 24 -15.29 15.35 11.02
CA PHE A 24 -13.88 15.52 10.64
C PHE A 24 -12.97 14.41 11.18
N LEU A 25 -13.37 13.72 12.25
CA LEU A 25 -12.65 12.60 12.85
C LEU A 25 -12.93 11.25 12.15
N VAL A 26 -14.07 11.13 11.46
CA VAL A 26 -14.58 9.87 10.93
C VAL A 26 -14.16 9.53 9.48
N PRO A 27 -14.00 10.45 8.51
CA PRO A 27 -13.63 10.07 7.16
C PRO A 27 -12.18 9.56 7.18
N ARG A 28 -12.09 8.25 7.12
CA ARG A 28 -10.87 7.47 6.99
C ARG A 28 -10.61 7.28 5.50
N TYR A 29 -9.45 7.70 5.04
CA TYR A 29 -8.98 7.34 3.70
C TYR A 29 -7.78 6.41 3.84
N ARG A 30 -7.63 5.50 2.88
CA ARG A 30 -6.50 4.58 2.87
C ARG A 30 -5.37 5.15 2.05
N VAL A 31 -4.16 4.92 2.52
CA VAL A 31 -2.96 5.29 1.79
C VAL A 31 -2.00 4.11 1.70
N LEU A 32 -1.45 3.91 0.52
CA LEU A 32 -0.28 3.09 0.30
C LEU A 32 0.95 3.98 0.52
N THR A 33 1.75 3.66 1.54
CA THR A 33 3.00 4.36 1.82
C THR A 33 4.19 3.49 1.50
N VAL A 34 5.23 4.12 0.94
CA VAL A 34 6.56 3.54 0.81
C VAL A 34 7.50 4.37 1.65
N GLU A 35 8.12 3.76 2.65
CA GLU A 35 8.96 4.43 3.64
C GLU A 35 10.31 3.74 3.75
N THR A 36 11.34 4.51 4.11
CA THR A 36 12.62 3.90 4.48
C THR A 36 12.50 3.20 5.84
N ARG A 37 13.12 2.03 6.02
CA ARG A 37 13.07 1.29 7.29
C ARG A 37 13.59 2.10 8.50
N LYS A 38 14.45 3.08 8.26
CA LYS A 38 14.95 4.02 9.28
C LYS A 38 13.92 5.07 9.74
N GLY A 39 12.66 4.98 9.27
CA GLY A 39 11.48 5.63 9.89
C GLY A 39 11.31 7.13 9.64
N ASN A 40 12.28 7.80 9.02
CA ASN A 40 12.27 9.27 8.97
C ASN A 40 11.72 9.89 7.68
N LYS A 41 11.40 9.10 6.65
CA LYS A 41 10.90 9.65 5.38
C LYS A 41 9.95 8.71 4.64
N SER A 42 8.71 9.17 4.44
CA SER A 42 7.77 8.61 3.47
C SER A 42 8.16 9.14 2.09
N LEU A 43 8.54 8.24 1.20
CA LEU A 43 9.02 8.55 -0.16
C LEU A 43 7.85 8.67 -1.12
N VAL A 44 6.87 7.79 -0.95
CA VAL A 44 5.68 7.70 -1.77
C VAL A 44 4.48 7.57 -0.85
N CYS A 45 3.40 8.27 -1.21
CA CYS A 45 2.13 8.21 -0.52
C CYS A 45 1.01 8.33 -1.56
N HIS A 46 0.34 7.22 -1.85
CA HIS A 46 -0.81 7.19 -2.76
C HIS A 46 -2.08 6.95 -1.96
N ARG A 47 -3.13 7.72 -2.25
CA ARG A 47 -4.47 7.37 -1.78
C ARG A 47 -4.95 6.16 -2.56
N VAL A 48 -5.45 5.17 -1.85
CA VAL A 48 -5.98 3.93 -2.41
C VAL A 48 -7.40 3.66 -1.89
N GLU A 49 -8.18 2.92 -2.64
CA GLU A 49 -9.50 2.43 -2.26
C GLU A 49 -9.42 1.05 -1.60
N GLU A 50 -10.51 0.63 -0.97
CA GLU A 50 -10.62 -0.72 -0.42
C GLU A 50 -10.60 -1.76 -1.53
N GLY A 51 -9.71 -2.75 -1.41
CA GLY A 51 -9.58 -3.78 -2.42
C GLY A 51 -8.78 -3.33 -3.64
N GLU A 52 -8.20 -2.13 -3.64
CA GLU A 52 -7.45 -1.63 -4.79
C GLU A 52 -6.14 -2.40 -4.99
N GLU A 53 -5.89 -2.79 -6.24
CA GLU A 53 -4.70 -3.53 -6.66
C GLU A 53 -3.55 -2.60 -7.07
N PHE A 54 -2.34 -2.99 -6.70
CA PHE A 54 -1.11 -2.50 -7.34
C PHE A 54 -0.20 -3.69 -7.68
N VAL A 55 0.71 -3.48 -8.62
CA VAL A 55 1.71 -4.48 -9.00
C VAL A 55 3.07 -4.07 -8.46
N LEU A 56 3.71 -4.97 -7.72
CA LEU A 56 5.12 -4.88 -7.35
C LEU A 56 5.93 -5.69 -8.36
N SER A 57 6.69 -5.00 -9.21
CA SER A 57 7.56 -5.61 -10.21
C SER A 57 9.01 -5.55 -9.76
N TYR A 58 9.73 -6.66 -9.87
CA TYR A 58 11.14 -6.74 -9.51
C TYR A 58 11.82 -7.94 -10.17
N THR A 59 13.15 -7.89 -10.23
CA THR A 59 13.98 -9.03 -10.59
C THR A 59 14.47 -9.71 -9.33
N HIS A 60 14.15 -11.00 -9.17
CA HIS A 60 14.55 -11.76 -8.00
C HIS A 60 16.08 -11.87 -7.91
N SER A 61 16.67 -11.59 -6.74
CA SER A 61 18.12 -11.41 -6.61
C SER A 61 18.93 -12.68 -6.86
N VAL A 62 18.36 -13.84 -6.53
CA VAL A 62 19.00 -15.16 -6.67
C VAL A 62 18.88 -15.67 -8.11
N ASN A 63 17.65 -15.80 -8.60
CA ASN A 63 17.38 -16.40 -9.91
C ASN A 63 17.55 -15.41 -11.07
N LYS A 64 17.66 -14.11 -10.77
CA LYS A 64 17.72 -13.01 -11.74
C LYS A 64 16.60 -13.06 -12.76
N ARG A 65 15.41 -13.48 -12.32
CA ARG A 65 14.20 -13.58 -13.12
C ARG A 65 13.17 -12.53 -12.70
N PRO A 66 12.38 -12.03 -13.65
CA PRO A 66 11.33 -11.06 -13.37
C PRO A 66 10.17 -11.69 -12.60
N VAL A 67 9.63 -10.94 -11.65
CA VAL A 67 8.45 -11.27 -10.84
C VAL A 67 7.52 -10.06 -10.84
N TYR A 68 6.22 -10.33 -10.96
CA TYR A 68 5.16 -9.33 -10.85
C TYR A 68 4.13 -9.81 -9.84
N ASP A 69 4.20 -9.26 -8.64
CA ASP A 69 3.26 -9.57 -7.57
C ASP A 69 2.10 -8.59 -7.61
N THR A 70 0.88 -9.10 -7.81
CA THR A 70 -0.36 -8.34 -7.68
C THR A 70 -0.77 -8.33 -6.23
N VAL A 71 -0.85 -7.14 -5.65
CA VAL A 71 -1.10 -6.92 -4.23
C VAL A 71 -2.35 -6.09 -4.06
N ILE A 72 -3.28 -6.58 -3.23
CA ILE A 72 -4.47 -5.87 -2.81
C ILE A 72 -4.18 -5.09 -1.53
N CYS A 73 -4.59 -3.82 -1.51
CA CYS A 73 -4.64 -3.01 -0.29
C CYS A 73 -5.94 -3.29 0.47
N ASP A 74 -5.86 -4.05 1.56
CA ASP A 74 -7.01 -4.37 2.41
C ASP A 74 -6.83 -3.81 3.82
N SER A 75 -7.55 -2.73 4.12
CA SER A 75 -7.42 -2.00 5.39
C SER A 75 -5.96 -1.70 5.76
N ASP A 76 -5.44 -2.30 6.83
CA ASP A 76 -4.06 -2.16 7.31
C ASP A 76 -3.20 -3.40 6.96
N GLN A 77 -3.60 -4.14 5.93
CA GLN A 77 -2.95 -5.32 5.40
C GLN A 77 -2.72 -5.21 3.90
N LEU A 78 -1.74 -5.96 3.44
CA LEU A 78 -1.41 -6.18 2.04
C LEU A 78 -1.59 -7.67 1.77
N ILE A 79 -2.34 -7.99 0.71
CA ILE A 79 -2.62 -9.36 0.33
C ILE A 79 -2.03 -9.58 -1.06
N VAL A 80 -0.98 -10.39 -1.15
CA VAL A 80 -0.48 -10.84 -2.45
C VAL A 80 -1.43 -11.94 -2.92
N VAL A 81 -2.12 -11.66 -4.03
CA VAL A 81 -3.17 -12.55 -4.57
C VAL A 81 -2.71 -13.32 -5.81
N ARG A 82 -1.77 -12.75 -6.57
CA ARG A 82 -1.22 -13.36 -7.77
C ARG A 82 0.25 -13.01 -7.89
N SER A 83 1.07 -13.98 -8.26
CA SER A 83 2.45 -13.78 -8.67
C SER A 83 2.63 -14.26 -10.10
N ARG A 84 3.06 -13.37 -11.00
CA ARG A 84 3.33 -13.68 -12.40
C ARG A 84 4.85 -13.77 -12.59
N LEU A 85 5.31 -14.93 -13.03
CA LEU A 85 6.72 -15.32 -13.09
C LEU A 85 6.98 -16.21 -14.31
N ASP A 86 8.23 -16.25 -14.78
CA ASP A 86 8.61 -17.08 -15.94
C ASP A 86 8.94 -18.53 -15.55
N SER A 87 9.36 -18.75 -14.31
CA SER A 87 9.77 -20.06 -13.80
C SER A 87 9.78 -20.09 -12.27
N PHE A 88 9.43 -21.24 -11.69
CA PHE A 88 9.72 -21.51 -10.29
C PHE A 88 11.19 -21.87 -10.11
N GLY A 89 11.72 -21.66 -8.90
CA GLY A 89 13.10 -21.99 -8.60
C GLY A 89 13.52 -21.54 -7.21
N ALA A 90 14.76 -21.85 -6.85
CA ALA A 90 15.31 -21.53 -5.54
C ALA A 90 15.21 -20.04 -5.22
N GLY A 91 14.61 -19.71 -4.08
CA GLY A 91 14.49 -18.34 -3.60
C GLY A 91 13.34 -17.53 -4.20
N MET A 92 12.51 -18.06 -5.10
CA MET A 92 11.28 -17.35 -5.48
C MET A 92 10.41 -17.06 -4.24
N PRO A 93 9.66 -15.95 -4.23
CA PRO A 93 8.84 -15.56 -3.08
C PRO A 93 7.81 -16.62 -2.69
N TYR A 94 7.38 -17.44 -3.66
CA TYR A 94 6.40 -18.51 -3.50
C TYR A 94 6.89 -19.77 -4.21
N GLY A 95 6.75 -20.91 -3.54
CA GLY A 95 6.95 -22.23 -4.15
C GLY A 95 5.74 -22.64 -5.02
N SER A 96 5.91 -23.72 -5.78
CA SER A 96 4.78 -24.32 -6.52
C SER A 96 3.67 -24.84 -5.58
N GLU A 97 4.05 -25.21 -4.36
CA GLU A 97 3.21 -25.72 -3.29
C GLU A 97 2.34 -24.64 -2.63
N ASP A 98 2.78 -23.38 -2.67
CA ASP A 98 2.01 -22.23 -2.19
C ASP A 98 0.94 -21.80 -3.21
N CYS A 99 1.04 -22.35 -4.42
CA CYS A 99 0.19 -21.99 -5.54
C CYS A 99 -1.16 -22.69 -5.46
N LYS A 100 -2.23 -21.92 -5.21
CA LYS A 100 -3.60 -22.46 -5.20
C LYS A 100 -4.05 -22.88 -6.60
N ASN A 101 -3.69 -22.07 -7.59
CA ASN A 101 -4.02 -22.31 -8.99
C ASN A 101 -2.89 -21.79 -9.88
N LEU A 102 -2.60 -22.55 -10.93
CA LEU A 102 -1.51 -22.26 -11.86
C LEU A 102 -2.07 -22.14 -13.28
N THR A 103 -1.97 -20.94 -13.84
CA THR A 103 -2.43 -20.67 -15.21
C THR A 103 -1.26 -20.26 -16.09
N LYS A 104 -1.22 -20.76 -17.33
CA LYS A 104 -0.30 -20.24 -18.35
C LYS A 104 -0.94 -19.02 -19.00
N ASP A 105 -0.25 -17.89 -18.93
CA ASP A 105 -0.72 -16.61 -19.47
C ASP A 105 -0.11 -16.33 -20.86
N ASP A 106 1.11 -16.84 -21.09
CA ASP A 106 1.88 -16.73 -22.34
C ASP A 106 2.86 -17.94 -22.38
N PRO A 107 3.37 -18.41 -23.53
CA PRO A 107 4.34 -19.51 -23.59
C PRO A 107 5.49 -19.45 -22.59
N LEU A 108 5.90 -18.25 -22.16
CA LEU A 108 6.99 -18.07 -21.19
C LEU A 108 6.53 -17.65 -19.78
N TRP A 109 5.24 -17.39 -19.56
CA TRP A 109 4.74 -16.83 -18.31
C TRP A 109 3.71 -17.72 -17.63
N ILE A 110 3.86 -17.79 -16.31
CA ILE A 110 2.99 -18.53 -15.41
C ILE A 110 2.41 -17.54 -14.41
N VAL A 111 1.11 -17.63 -14.19
CA VAL A 111 0.40 -16.90 -13.15
C VAL A 111 0.05 -17.89 -12.05
N CYS A 112 0.58 -17.61 -10.88
CA CYS A 112 0.32 -18.37 -9.67
C CYS A 112 -0.62 -17.59 -8.74
N GLU A 113 -1.78 -18.15 -8.45
CA GLU A 113 -2.68 -17.59 -7.44
C GLU A 113 -2.19 -17.97 -6.04
N VAL A 114 -2.01 -16.95 -5.21
CA VAL A 114 -1.52 -17.07 -3.82
C VAL A 114 -2.46 -16.30 -2.88
N ASP A 115 -2.31 -16.50 -1.57
CA ASP A 115 -3.05 -15.74 -0.57
C ASP A 115 -2.10 -15.46 0.59
N TYR A 116 -1.16 -14.57 0.31
CA TYR A 116 -0.10 -14.22 1.26
C TYR A 116 -0.42 -12.87 1.89
N ARG A 117 -0.85 -12.91 3.15
CA ARG A 117 -1.29 -11.74 3.91
C ARG A 117 -0.20 -11.24 4.82
N VAL A 118 0.20 -9.98 4.65
CA VAL A 118 1.21 -9.33 5.47
C VAL A 118 0.76 -7.94 5.89
N ARG A 119 1.26 -7.47 7.03
CA ARG A 119 1.04 -6.07 7.45
C ARG A 119 1.92 -5.09 6.67
N GLU A 120 3.06 -5.57 6.20
CA GLU A 120 4.02 -4.79 5.45
C GLU A 120 4.82 -5.67 4.50
N ILE A 121 5.22 -5.10 3.38
CA ILE A 121 6.18 -5.72 2.47
C ILE A 121 7.51 -5.00 2.67
N ALA A 122 8.49 -5.69 3.24
CA ALA A 122 9.85 -5.20 3.38
C ALA A 122 10.69 -5.66 2.19
N LEU A 123 11.39 -4.73 1.54
CA LEU A 123 12.25 -5.02 0.40
C LEU A 123 13.56 -4.25 0.48
N PHE A 124 14.58 -4.79 -0.17
CA PHE A 124 15.90 -4.17 -0.26
C PHE A 124 16.15 -3.68 -1.69
N VAL A 125 16.31 -2.38 -1.85
CA VAL A 125 16.54 -1.77 -3.17
C VAL A 125 17.99 -2.03 -3.56
N GLY A 126 18.22 -3.11 -4.32
CA GLY A 126 19.50 -3.40 -4.96
C GLY A 126 19.59 -2.83 -6.38
N PHE A 127 20.81 -2.80 -6.94
CA PHE A 127 21.06 -2.34 -8.31
C PHE A 127 20.35 -3.19 -9.37
N THR A 128 20.33 -4.51 -9.19
CA THR A 128 19.80 -5.46 -10.19
C THR A 128 18.31 -5.72 -10.05
N ALA A 129 17.76 -5.60 -8.85
CA ALA A 129 16.38 -5.99 -8.59
C ALA A 129 15.36 -5.02 -9.21
N ASP A 130 15.75 -3.75 -9.41
CA ASP A 130 14.97 -2.75 -10.13
C ASP A 130 13.50 -2.64 -9.72
N HIS A 131 13.24 -2.66 -8.41
CA HIS A 131 11.89 -2.68 -7.86
C HIS A 131 11.06 -1.48 -8.33
N LYS A 132 9.85 -1.77 -8.79
CA LYS A 132 8.86 -0.81 -9.28
C LYS A 132 7.51 -1.07 -8.63
N ASN A 133 6.84 0.01 -8.24
CA ASN A 133 5.43 -0.02 -7.86
C ASN A 133 4.59 0.54 -9.02
N ILE A 134 3.62 -0.24 -9.48
CA ILE A 134 2.72 0.14 -10.58
C ILE A 134 1.31 0.20 -10.01
N ILE A 135 0.73 1.40 -9.97
CA ILE A 135 -0.63 1.64 -9.47
C ILE A 135 -1.39 2.56 -10.41
N ARG A 136 -2.62 2.19 -10.80
CA ARG A 136 -3.44 2.92 -11.79
C ARG A 136 -2.68 3.24 -13.10
N GLY A 137 -1.84 2.31 -13.55
CA GLY A 137 -1.01 2.49 -14.75
C GLY A 137 0.19 3.44 -14.58
N LYS A 138 0.40 4.03 -13.40
CA LYS A 138 1.58 4.84 -13.10
C LYS A 138 2.68 3.95 -12.52
N GLU A 139 3.82 3.93 -13.18
CA GLU A 139 5.02 3.23 -12.71
C GLU A 139 5.91 4.16 -11.88
N ILE A 140 6.32 3.67 -10.71
CA ILE A 140 7.24 4.36 -9.81
C ILE A 140 8.39 3.41 -9.51
N ARG A 141 9.55 3.73 -10.07
CA ARG A 141 10.79 2.99 -9.85
C ARG A 141 11.45 3.46 -8.56
N PHE A 142 11.75 2.55 -7.65
CA PHE A 142 12.33 2.92 -6.35
C PHE A 142 13.76 3.43 -6.43
N LEU A 143 14.53 3.00 -7.43
CA LEU A 143 15.88 3.51 -7.69
C LEU A 143 15.92 5.00 -8.05
N ASP A 144 14.81 5.57 -8.53
CA ASP A 144 14.71 7.00 -8.82
C ASP A 144 14.45 7.83 -7.54
N LEU A 145 14.11 7.15 -6.44
CA LEU A 145 13.74 7.78 -5.17
C LEU A 145 14.81 7.61 -4.08
N VAL A 146 15.55 6.49 -4.10
CA VAL A 146 16.56 6.15 -3.09
C VAL A 146 17.80 5.53 -3.72
N GLN A 147 18.92 5.67 -3.02
CA GLN A 147 20.14 5.00 -3.41
C GLN A 147 20.03 3.48 -3.22
N PRO A 148 20.67 2.69 -4.10
CA PRO A 148 20.89 1.26 -3.89
C PRO A 148 21.47 1.00 -2.49
N GLY A 149 21.06 -0.11 -1.87
CA GLY A 149 21.42 -0.43 -0.49
C GLY A 149 20.38 0.02 0.55
N THR A 150 19.29 0.65 0.11
CA THR A 150 18.24 1.14 1.01
C THR A 150 17.15 0.08 1.23
N SER A 151 16.83 -0.22 2.49
CA SER A 151 15.64 -1.00 2.84
C SER A 151 14.40 -0.13 2.85
N LEU A 152 13.39 -0.54 2.09
CA LEU A 152 12.07 0.07 2.03
C LEU A 152 11.02 -0.84 2.67
N THR A 153 9.97 -0.21 3.16
CA THR A 153 8.79 -0.88 3.70
C THR A 153 7.56 -0.28 3.03
N ILE A 154 6.73 -1.14 2.45
CA ILE A 154 5.45 -0.78 1.86
C ILE A 154 4.35 -1.15 2.85
N ARG A 155 3.43 -0.22 3.13
CA ARG A 155 2.30 -0.43 4.04
C ARG A 155 1.01 0.16 3.47
N SER A 156 -0.11 -0.50 3.72
CA SER A 156 -1.43 0.14 3.64
C SER A 156 -1.77 0.67 5.03
N LEU A 157 -2.17 1.94 5.11
CA LEU A 157 -2.57 2.58 6.36
C LEU A 157 -3.90 3.29 6.18
N THR A 158 -4.79 3.07 7.14
CA THR A 158 -6.03 3.84 7.25
C THR A 158 -5.78 5.11 8.05
N LEU A 159 -5.77 6.26 7.38
CA LEU A 159 -5.50 7.54 8.01
C LEU A 159 -6.78 8.37 8.21
N PRO A 160 -6.92 9.08 9.35
CA PRO A 160 -7.98 10.05 9.55
C PRO A 160 -7.73 11.30 8.71
N LEU A 161 -8.80 12.00 8.33
CA LEU A 161 -8.75 13.15 7.43
C LEU A 161 -7.76 14.25 7.87
N TYR A 162 -7.66 14.51 9.18
CA TYR A 162 -6.77 15.55 9.72
C TYR A 162 -5.28 15.29 9.48
N SER A 163 -4.88 14.04 9.21
CA SER A 163 -3.47 13.68 8.98
C SER A 163 -2.91 14.34 7.71
N PHE A 164 -3.76 14.69 6.74
CA PHE A 164 -3.38 15.43 5.54
C PHE A 164 -2.81 16.82 5.86
N LEU A 165 -3.34 17.48 6.91
CA LEU A 165 -2.90 18.81 7.32
C LEU A 165 -1.49 18.81 7.93
N LYS A 166 -1.02 17.66 8.44
CA LYS A 166 0.33 17.52 9.01
C LYS A 166 1.42 17.22 7.98
N LYS A 167 1.08 16.62 6.83
CA LYS A 167 2.08 16.04 5.90
C LYS A 167 2.65 17.05 4.87
N LYS A 168 2.39 18.34 5.02
CA LYS A 168 2.82 19.40 4.07
C LYS A 168 4.03 20.24 4.54
N ARG A 169 4.92 19.68 5.37
CA ARG A 169 6.21 20.30 5.72
C ARG A 169 7.37 19.46 5.24
#